data_AF-A0A4R1YG46-F1
#
_entry.id   AF-A0A4R1YG46-F1
#
_cell.length_a   1.000
_cell.length_b   1.000
_cell.length_c   1.000
_cell.angle_alpha   90.00
_cell.angle_beta   90.00
_cell.angle_gamma   90.00
#
_symmetry.space_group_name_H-M   'P 1'
#
loop_
_entity.id
_entity.type
_entity.pdbx_description
1 polymer ?
#
loop_
_entity_poly.entity_id
_entity_poly.type
_entity_poly.pdbx_seq_one_letter_code
_entity_poly.pdbx_strand_id
1 'polypeptide(L)'
;MALALGEKLPLKTGSHRVAPAEHSASEQMIRVVHHSFDDSVFVDGDYVIKGIAGRLLVSMLEQHLANGTLEFTNREIRLDAALKLPEFKDNLETRLLLLRRRLDEKQLPIRLVRLGRGRIGIRIEGRLRLRKDMA
;
A
#
# COMPACT_ATOMS: atom_id res chain seq x y z
N MET A 1 -32.62 4.59 -39.54
CA MET A 1 -32.86 3.76 -38.34
C MET A 1 -31.50 3.32 -37.82
N ALA A 2 -30.98 4.02 -36.81
CA ALA A 2 -30.99 3.62 -35.38
C ALA A 2 -29.88 2.59 -35.09
N LEU A 3 -29.05 2.66 -34.05
CA LEU A 3 -28.71 3.66 -33.04
C LEU A 3 -27.38 3.15 -32.41
N ALA A 4 -26.54 4.06 -31.96
CA ALA A 4 -25.32 3.77 -31.19
C ALA A 4 -25.59 3.15 -29.81
N LEU A 5 -24.66 2.33 -29.29
CA LEU A 5 -24.28 2.16 -27.87
C LEU A 5 -23.18 1.06 -27.82
N GLY A 6 -22.05 1.16 -27.14
CA GLY A 6 -21.56 2.09 -26.13
C GLY A 6 -20.15 1.65 -25.73
N GLU A 7 -19.41 2.59 -25.18
CA GLU A 7 -17.97 2.57 -24.99
C GLU A 7 -17.45 1.44 -24.08
N LYS A 8 -16.31 0.85 -24.46
CA LYS A 8 -15.41 0.18 -23.52
C LYS A 8 -14.26 1.13 -23.26
N LEU A 9 -14.27 1.72 -22.07
CA LEU A 9 -13.25 2.62 -21.54
C LEU A 9 -11.85 2.02 -21.74
N PRO A 10 -10.84 2.83 -22.11
CA PRO A 10 -9.46 2.39 -22.04
C PRO A 10 -9.07 2.28 -20.58
N LEU A 11 -8.96 1.05 -20.07
CA LEU A 11 -8.16 0.78 -18.89
C LEU A 11 -6.72 1.10 -19.28
N LYS A 12 -6.31 2.33 -19.00
CA LYS A 12 -4.93 2.78 -19.10
C LYS A 12 -4.09 1.95 -18.11
N THR A 13 -3.59 0.81 -18.56
CA THR A 13 -2.40 0.23 -17.95
C THR A 13 -1.26 1.19 -18.27
N GLY A 14 -1.08 2.18 -17.40
CA GLY A 14 0.04 3.10 -17.43
C GLY A 14 1.31 2.30 -17.26
N SER A 15 1.91 1.90 -18.39
CA SER A 15 3.30 1.50 -18.45
C SER A 15 4.11 2.79 -18.25
N HIS A 16 4.50 3.07 -17.01
CA HIS A 16 5.44 4.14 -16.73
C HIS A 16 6.86 3.56 -16.82
N ARG A 17 7.53 3.80 -17.94
CA ARG A 17 8.99 3.73 -17.98
C ARG A 17 9.50 4.91 -17.16
N VAL A 18 10.11 4.64 -16.01
CA VAL A 18 10.98 5.59 -15.33
C VAL A 18 12.42 5.15 -15.51
N ALA A 19 13.21 6.05 -16.09
CA ALA A 19 14.66 5.93 -16.15
C ALA A 19 15.25 5.92 -14.71
N PRO A 20 16.41 5.30 -14.49
CA PRO A 20 17.06 5.29 -13.19
C PRO A 20 17.67 6.68 -12.96
N ALA A 21 16.90 7.57 -12.35
CA ALA A 21 17.44 8.81 -11.82
C ALA A 21 17.96 8.54 -10.41
N GLU A 22 19.21 8.90 -10.23
CA GLU A 22 20.01 8.81 -9.02
C GLU A 22 19.45 9.86 -8.04
N HIS A 23 18.67 9.43 -7.05
CA HIS A 23 17.92 10.37 -6.22
C HIS A 23 18.41 10.39 -4.78
N SER A 24 18.87 11.57 -4.37
CA SER A 24 19.00 11.99 -2.98
C SER A 24 17.71 11.68 -2.22
N ALA A 25 17.77 10.70 -1.32
CA ALA A 25 16.64 10.09 -0.63
C ALA A 25 15.83 11.02 0.31
N SER A 26 16.11 12.33 0.33
CA SER A 26 15.50 13.29 1.26
C SER A 26 14.42 14.19 0.66
N GLU A 27 14.26 14.25 -0.67
CA GLU A 27 13.26 15.14 -1.31
C GLU A 27 12.17 14.43 -2.11
N GLN A 28 12.27 13.11 -2.28
CA GLN A 28 11.26 12.37 -3.04
C GLN A 28 9.93 12.30 -2.28
N MET A 29 8.87 12.82 -2.91
CA MET A 29 7.52 12.77 -2.39
C MET A 29 6.83 11.49 -2.84
N ILE A 30 6.56 10.59 -1.91
CA ILE A 30 5.97 9.28 -2.16
C ILE A 30 4.45 9.41 -2.15
N ARG A 31 3.82 9.30 -3.33
CA ARG A 31 2.36 9.39 -3.45
C ARG A 31 1.73 8.02 -3.28
N VAL A 32 0.92 7.84 -2.25
CA VAL A 32 0.14 6.61 -2.04
C VAL A 32 -1.33 6.92 -2.28
N VAL A 33 -1.98 6.15 -3.15
CA VAL A 33 -3.40 6.26 -3.44
C VAL A 33 -4.09 4.97 -3.00
N HIS A 34 -5.09 5.12 -2.13
CA HIS A 34 -5.94 4.04 -1.68
C HIS A 34 -7.33 4.16 -2.30
N HIS A 35 -7.74 3.16 -3.07
CA HIS A 35 -9.09 3.03 -3.58
C HIS A 35 -9.91 2.15 -2.64
N SER A 36 -10.88 2.77 -1.97
CA SER A 36 -11.67 2.11 -0.92
C SER A 36 -12.65 1.06 -1.49
N PHE A 37 -12.92 1.07 -2.79
CA PHE A 37 -13.84 0.13 -3.46
C PHE A 37 -13.39 -1.33 -3.39
N ASP A 38 -12.08 -1.60 -3.63
CA ASP A 38 -11.48 -2.95 -3.58
C ASP A 38 -10.26 -2.98 -2.63
N ASP A 39 -10.11 -1.97 -1.78
CA ASP A 39 -8.92 -1.74 -0.93
C ASP A 39 -7.61 -1.81 -1.74
N SER A 40 -7.64 -1.31 -2.98
CA SER A 40 -6.48 -1.31 -3.87
C SER A 40 -5.53 -0.17 -3.54
N VAL A 41 -4.23 -0.47 -3.49
CA VAL A 41 -3.18 0.49 -3.14
C VAL A 41 -2.20 0.66 -4.28
N PHE A 42 -1.98 1.92 -4.62
CA PHE A 42 -1.00 2.35 -5.61
C PHE A 42 0.05 3.22 -4.94
N VAL A 43 1.33 3.00 -5.27
CA VAL A 43 2.45 3.80 -4.79
C VAL A 43 3.15 4.37 -6.01
N ASP A 44 3.22 5.70 -6.11
CA ASP A 44 3.73 6.44 -7.27
C ASP A 44 3.01 6.10 -8.60
N GLY A 45 1.78 5.60 -8.53
CA GLY A 45 1.02 5.12 -9.68
C GLY A 45 1.23 3.63 -10.00
N ASP A 46 2.18 2.97 -9.34
CA ASP A 46 2.38 1.52 -9.44
C ASP A 46 1.40 0.76 -8.54
N TYR A 47 0.71 -0.22 -9.14
CA TYR A 47 -0.15 -1.12 -8.38
C TYR A 47 0.69 -2.02 -7.47
N VAL A 48 0.41 -1.96 -6.16
CA VAL A 48 1.13 -2.75 -5.14
C VAL A 48 0.34 -3.99 -4.77
N ILE A 49 -0.88 -3.79 -4.28
CA ILE A 49 -1.72 -4.84 -3.70
C ILE A 49 -3.18 -4.38 -3.62
N LYS A 50 -4.09 -5.31 -3.31
CA LYS A 50 -5.52 -5.06 -3.07
C LYS A 50 -6.06 -5.88 -1.91
N GLY A 51 -7.28 -5.56 -1.48
CA GLY A 51 -7.96 -6.24 -0.37
C GLY A 51 -7.32 -5.96 0.99
N ILE A 52 -7.38 -6.95 1.89
CA ILE A 52 -6.95 -6.80 3.30
C ILE A 52 -5.48 -6.33 3.42
N ALA A 53 -4.58 -6.81 2.56
CA ALA A 53 -3.18 -6.40 2.62
C ALA A 53 -2.98 -4.94 2.17
N GLY A 54 -3.82 -4.43 1.26
CA GLY A 54 -3.85 -3.02 0.91
C GLY A 54 -4.34 -2.16 2.07
N ARG A 55 -5.46 -2.54 2.68
CA ARG A 55 -5.97 -1.86 3.88
C ARG A 55 -4.96 -1.84 5.02
N LEU A 56 -4.24 -2.96 5.21
CA LEU A 56 -3.18 -3.07 6.20
C LEU A 56 -2.06 -2.06 5.95
N LEU A 57 -1.57 -1.95 4.71
CA LEU A 57 -0.56 -0.96 4.36
C LEU A 57 -1.06 0.46 4.65
N VAL A 58 -2.29 0.78 4.23
CA VAL A 58 -2.88 2.11 4.41
C VAL A 58 -3.01 2.47 5.89
N SER A 59 -3.48 1.53 6.72
CA SER A 59 -3.58 1.73 8.17
C SER A 59 -2.23 2.03 8.81
N MET A 60 -1.17 1.31 8.43
CA MET A 60 0.19 1.57 8.91
C MET A 60 0.70 2.95 8.47
N LEU A 61 0.43 3.32 7.21
CA LEU A 61 0.79 4.62 6.67
C LEU A 61 0.03 5.77 7.34
N GLU A 62 -1.25 5.57 7.67
CA GLU A 62 -2.05 6.55 8.42
C GLU A 62 -1.53 6.75 9.83
N GLN A 63 -1.22 5.65 10.53
CA GLN A 63 -0.61 5.73 11.85
C GLN A 63 0.71 6.50 11.74
N HIS A 64 1.60 6.14 10.81
CA HIS A 64 2.83 6.88 10.57
C HIS A 64 2.61 8.38 10.32
N LEU A 65 1.61 8.77 9.52
CA LEU A 65 1.30 10.18 9.27
C LEU A 65 0.73 10.90 10.50
N ALA A 66 0.00 10.18 11.37
CA ALA A 66 -0.65 10.75 12.54
C ALA A 66 0.28 10.90 13.74
N ASN A 67 1.14 9.91 14.00
CA ASN A 67 1.95 9.81 15.21
C ASN A 67 3.45 9.56 14.94
N GLY A 68 3.86 9.40 13.68
CA GLY A 68 5.25 9.10 13.32
C GLY A 68 5.64 7.64 13.56
N THR A 69 4.72 6.76 13.98
CA THR A 69 5.02 5.35 14.27
C THR A 69 5.52 4.64 13.02
N LEU A 70 6.65 3.97 13.17
CA LEU A 70 7.27 3.14 12.13
C LEU A 70 7.29 1.66 12.52
N GLU A 71 6.85 1.30 13.72
CA GLU A 71 6.90 -0.05 14.27
C GLU A 71 5.51 -0.48 14.73
N PHE A 72 5.07 -1.65 14.29
CA PHE A 72 3.75 -2.19 14.59
C PHE A 72 3.87 -3.62 15.09
N THR A 73 3.10 -3.96 16.13
CA THR A 73 2.98 -5.35 16.59
C THR A 73 1.79 -6.05 15.94
N ASN A 74 1.86 -7.36 15.79
CA ASN A 74 0.74 -8.20 15.34
C ASN A 74 -0.50 -8.00 16.23
N ARG A 75 -0.30 -7.67 17.52
CA ARG A 75 -1.40 -7.39 18.44
C ARG A 75 -2.10 -6.08 18.09
N GLU A 76 -1.36 -5.01 17.85
CA GLU A 76 -1.93 -3.71 17.44
C GLU A 76 -2.68 -3.83 16.11
N ILE A 77 -2.07 -4.50 15.13
CA ILE A 77 -2.70 -4.74 13.83
C ILE A 77 -3.99 -5.57 13.97
N ARG A 78 -4.05 -6.49 14.93
CA ARG A 78 -5.27 -7.28 15.21
C ARG A 78 -6.34 -6.50 15.95
N LEU A 79 -5.95 -5.52 16.75
CA LEU A 79 -6.87 -4.65 17.48
C LEU A 79 -7.46 -3.55 16.58
N ASP A 80 -6.83 -3.29 15.44
CA ASP A 80 -7.32 -2.32 14.48
C ASP A 80 -8.59 -2.82 13.77
N ALA A 81 -9.74 -2.30 14.24
CA ALA A 81 -11.05 -2.66 13.72
C ALA A 81 -11.27 -2.18 12.28
N ALA A 82 -10.53 -1.16 11.80
CA ALA A 82 -10.63 -0.71 10.41
C ALA A 82 -10.13 -1.80 9.45
N LEU A 83 -9.15 -2.60 9.89
CA LEU A 83 -8.60 -3.70 9.09
C LEU A 83 -9.59 -4.84 8.83
N LYS A 84 -10.66 -4.97 9.62
CA LYS A 84 -11.65 -6.07 9.57
C LYS A 84 -10.98 -7.41 9.28
N LEU A 85 -9.92 -7.71 10.03
CA LEU A 85 -9.16 -8.94 9.81
C LEU A 85 -10.08 -10.14 10.09
N PRO A 86 -10.10 -11.16 9.21
CA PRO A 86 -10.84 -12.38 9.48
C PRO A 86 -10.26 -13.05 10.74
N GLU A 87 -11.13 -13.72 11.47
CA GLU A 87 -10.87 -14.26 12.82
C GLU A 87 -9.72 -15.30 12.86
N PHE A 88 -9.35 -15.84 11.68
CA PHE A 88 -8.33 -16.89 11.56
C PHE A 88 -6.89 -16.38 11.76
N LYS A 89 -6.23 -16.95 12.76
CA LYS A 89 -4.95 -16.51 13.35
C LYS A 89 -3.73 -16.50 12.42
N ASP A 90 -3.73 -17.30 11.34
CA ASP A 90 -2.56 -17.51 10.44
C ASP A 90 -2.53 -16.60 9.21
N ASN A 91 -3.62 -15.89 8.92
CA ASN A 91 -3.71 -15.13 7.69
C ASN A 91 -2.93 -13.81 7.72
N LEU A 92 -2.63 -13.27 8.91
CA LEU A 92 -1.94 -11.99 9.03
C LEU A 92 -0.47 -12.09 8.58
N GLU A 93 0.29 -13.05 9.10
CA GLU A 93 1.71 -13.20 8.75
C GLU A 93 1.89 -13.51 7.26
N THR A 94 1.02 -14.35 6.69
CA THR A 94 1.01 -14.63 5.24
C THR A 94 0.75 -13.37 4.42
N ARG A 95 -0.21 -12.53 4.82
CA ARG A 95 -0.50 -11.26 4.12
C ARG A 95 0.63 -10.23 4.27
N LEU A 96 1.21 -10.12 5.46
CA LEU A 96 2.38 -9.27 5.71
C LEU A 96 3.58 -9.71 4.85
N LEU A 97 3.80 -11.02 4.76
CA LEU A 97 4.85 -11.59 3.92
C LEU A 97 4.62 -11.27 2.44
N LEU A 98 3.40 -11.47 1.94
CA LEU A 98 3.05 -11.14 0.55
C LEU A 98 3.21 -9.66 0.25
N LEU A 99 2.73 -8.80 1.15
CA LEU A 99 2.86 -7.34 1.03
C LEU A 99 4.34 -6.93 0.99
N ARG A 100 5.15 -7.45 1.91
CA ARG A 100 6.60 -7.22 1.94
C ARG A 100 7.25 -7.62 0.63
N ARG A 101 6.95 -8.82 0.12
CA ARG A 101 7.51 -9.30 -1.16
C ARG A 101 7.11 -8.38 -2.31
N ARG A 102 5.85 -7.93 -2.37
CA ARG A 102 5.38 -7.01 -3.42
C ARG A 102 6.09 -5.66 -3.39
N LEU A 103 6.32 -5.11 -2.20
CA LEU A 103 7.06 -3.86 -2.04
C LEU A 103 8.54 -4.01 -2.47
N ASP A 104 9.15 -5.13 -2.11
CA ASP A 104 10.56 -5.43 -2.42
C ASP A 104 10.77 -5.70 -3.91
N GLU A 105 9.92 -6.52 -4.53
CA GLU A 105 9.98 -6.85 -5.97
C GLU A 105 9.82 -5.61 -6.85
N LYS A 106 8.99 -4.66 -6.42
CA LYS A 106 8.76 -3.39 -7.12
C LYS A 106 9.80 -2.32 -6.79
N GLN A 107 10.73 -2.60 -5.88
CA GLN A 107 11.75 -1.66 -5.39
C GLN A 107 11.14 -0.31 -4.97
N LEU A 108 9.97 -0.37 -4.32
CA LEU A 108 9.25 0.84 -3.92
C LEU A 108 9.97 1.53 -2.76
N PRO A 109 9.84 2.86 -2.64
CA PRO A 109 10.43 3.63 -1.54
C PRO A 109 9.77 3.35 -0.18
N ILE A 110 8.78 2.45 -0.13
CA ILE A 110 8.14 1.96 1.08
C ILE A 110 8.51 0.49 1.23
N ARG A 111 9.12 0.13 2.34
CA ARG A 111 9.55 -1.25 2.63
C ARG A 111 9.00 -1.71 3.97
N LEU A 112 8.68 -3.00 4.04
CA LEU A 112 8.35 -3.66 5.31
C LEU A 112 9.53 -4.47 5.81
N VAL A 113 9.92 -4.22 7.05
CA VAL A 113 11.06 -4.86 7.71
C VAL A 113 10.55 -5.68 8.88
N ARG A 114 10.87 -6.96 8.96
CA ARG A 114 10.51 -7.77 10.13
C ARG A 114 11.47 -7.41 11.27
N LEU A 115 10.94 -6.91 12.40
CA LEU A 115 11.74 -6.48 13.56
C LEU A 115 11.80 -7.54 14.67
N GLY A 116 11.00 -8.60 14.58
CA GLY A 116 11.02 -9.70 15.53
C GLY A 116 9.78 -10.59 15.42
N ARG A 117 9.59 -11.48 16.39
CA ARG A 117 8.36 -12.29 16.49
C ARG A 117 7.15 -11.36 16.69
N GLY A 118 6.25 -11.36 15.71
CA GLY A 118 5.05 -10.53 15.73
C GLY A 118 5.30 -9.03 15.74
N ARG A 119 6.45 -8.55 15.25
CA ARG A 119 6.74 -7.12 15.08
C ARG A 119 7.20 -6.83 13.66
N ILE A 120 6.64 -5.77 13.09
CA ILE A 120 6.95 -5.32 11.75
C ILE A 120 7.18 -3.82 11.75
N GLY A 121 8.26 -3.41 11.12
CA GLY A 121 8.58 -2.02 10.85
C GLY A 121 8.18 -1.66 9.42
N ILE A 122 7.78 -0.41 9.24
CA ILE A 122 7.70 0.23 7.94
C ILE A 122 8.90 1.17 7.80
N ARG A 123 9.53 1.17 6.62
CA ARG A 123 10.56 2.15 6.25
C ARG A 123 10.09 2.89 5.02
N ILE A 124 10.24 4.20 5.07
CA ILE A 124 9.77 5.12 4.03
C ILE A 124 10.96 6.00 3.68
N GLU A 125 11.41 5.91 2.43
CA GLU A 125 12.57 6.62 1.90
C GLU A 125 12.14 7.94 1.24
N GLY A 126 11.51 8.83 2.01
CA GLY A 126 11.04 10.12 1.51
C GLY A 126 9.81 10.67 2.24
N ARG A 127 9.19 11.71 1.67
CA ARG A 127 8.00 12.36 2.25
C ARG A 127 6.73 11.66 1.76
N LEU A 128 6.07 10.91 2.66
CA LEU A 128 4.82 10.21 2.38
C LEU A 128 3.63 11.17 2.20
N ARG A 129 2.82 10.93 1.17
CA ARG A 129 1.52 11.57 0.96
C ARG A 129 0.46 10.53 0.62
N LEU A 130 -0.43 10.28 1.57
CA LEU A 130 -1.58 9.39 1.39
C LEU A 130 -2.79 10.16 0.85
N ARG A 131 -3.42 9.63 -0.20
CA ARG A 131 -4.71 10.07 -0.74
C ARG A 131 -5.67 8.88 -0.67
N LYS A 132 -6.89 9.13 -0.19
CA LYS A 132 -7.99 8.16 -0.20
C LYS A 132 -8.99 8.58 -1.25
N ASP A 133 -9.18 7.71 -2.22
CA ASP A 133 -10.17 7.88 -3.28
C ASP A 133 -11.41 7.07 -2.91
N MET A 134 -12.54 7.75 -2.83
CA MET A 134 -13.88 7.15 -2.78
C MET A 134 -14.40 7.14 -4.21
N ALA A 135 -13.97 6.15 -4.98
CA ALA A 135 -14.59 5.82 -6.25
C ALA A 135 -15.89 5.06 -6.02
#